data_AF-A0A9D9Q7E7-F1
#
_entry.id   AF-A0A9D9Q7E7-F1
#
_cell.length_a   1.000
_cell.length_b   1.000
_cell.length_c   1.000
_cell.angle_alpha   90.00
_cell.angle_beta   90.00
_cell.angle_gamma   90.00
#
_symmetry.space_group_name_H-M   'P 1'
#
loop_
_entity.id
_entity.type
_entity.pdbx_description
1 polymer ?
#
loop_
_entity_poly.entity_id
_entity_poly.type
_entity_poly.pdbx_seq_one_letter_code
_entity_poly.pdbx_strand_id
1 'polypeptide(L)'
;MSLSAIAVILLISETISVLEYAKMSTYVSDLIADDISSLNTAHKLADISNKYNLDILAVIGDDAAEIPQFDQEYFLSHCDSLRTSLDSNAIQPLTDSVVYACSAYVLTSLELENVLDSPFIDSRSWYFNRLQPSFAQLSDDIDALETAIYHDLEKNSKTFERGFYRSIIPGIVAVAVGLLLVFLLLLFVLAYYVTPLNKMLSSLEGYRSFNKKYTYTFDGDDELIKLNEGITELSNENLQLRKRLKDLKSRVSDELEGNQP
;
A
#
# COMPACT_ATOMS: atom_id res chain seq x y z
N MET A 1 -20.31 23.79 -12.14
CA MET A 1 -19.05 24.26 -11.55
C MET A 1 -18.88 23.82 -10.09
N SER A 2 -19.89 23.93 -9.21
CA SER A 2 -19.78 23.52 -7.79
C SER A 2 -19.65 22.01 -7.56
N LEU A 3 -20.41 21.18 -8.29
CA LEU A 3 -20.40 19.72 -8.11
C LEU A 3 -19.04 19.09 -8.48
N SER A 4 -18.44 19.58 -9.57
CA SER A 4 -17.12 19.10 -10.04
C SER A 4 -16.00 19.49 -9.08
N ALA A 5 -16.10 20.63 -8.40
CA ALA A 5 -15.12 21.06 -7.42
C ALA A 5 -15.17 20.20 -6.14
N ILE A 6 -16.38 19.85 -5.68
CA ILE A 6 -16.56 18.95 -4.52
C ILE A 6 -16.03 17.54 -4.83
N ALA A 7 -16.33 17.02 -6.03
CA ALA A 7 -15.81 15.72 -6.46
C ALA A 7 -14.27 15.69 -6.51
N VAL A 8 -13.64 16.76 -7.02
CA VAL A 8 -12.18 16.88 -7.06
C VAL A 8 -11.58 16.98 -5.66
N ILE A 9 -12.20 17.74 -4.74
CA ILE A 9 -11.71 17.87 -3.36
C ILE A 9 -11.80 16.52 -2.61
N LEU A 10 -12.89 15.78 -2.78
CA LEU A 10 -13.04 14.46 -2.17
C LEU A 10 -12.02 13.45 -2.72
N LEU A 11 -11.84 13.40 -4.05
CA LEU A 11 -10.83 12.53 -4.67
C LEU A 11 -9.41 12.89 -4.23
N ILE A 12 -9.07 14.18 -4.11
CA ILE A 12 -7.76 14.61 -3.62
C ILE A 12 -7.58 14.21 -2.15
N SER A 13 -8.58 14.44 -1.30
CA SER A 13 -8.52 14.05 0.11
C SER A 13 -8.35 12.54 0.29
N GLU A 14 -9.00 11.74 -0.56
CA GLU A 14 -8.98 10.28 -0.50
C GLU A 14 -7.67 9.70 -1.02
N THR A 15 -7.16 10.23 -2.13
CA THR A 15 -5.84 9.84 -2.67
C THR A 15 -4.70 10.17 -1.72
N ILE A 16 -4.75 11.33 -1.03
CA ILE A 16 -3.76 11.70 -0.02
C ILE A 16 -3.78 10.71 1.14
N SER A 17 -4.96 10.34 1.63
CA SER A 17 -5.10 9.37 2.73
C SER A 17 -4.53 7.99 2.38
N VAL A 18 -4.76 7.51 1.14
CA VAL A 18 -4.22 6.23 0.66
C VAL A 18 -2.69 6.28 0.54
N LEU A 19 -2.12 7.38 0.04
CA LEU A 19 -0.67 7.54 -0.12
C LEU A 19 0.08 7.67 1.22
N GLU A 20 -0.48 8.42 2.16
CA GLU A 20 0.09 8.57 3.51
C GLU A 20 0.10 7.23 4.25
N TYR A 21 -0.97 6.44 4.09
CA TYR A 21 -1.03 5.10 4.66
C TYR A 21 -0.13 4.09 3.94
N ALA A 22 0.01 4.13 2.61
CA ALA A 22 0.94 3.24 1.90
C ALA A 22 2.37 3.37 2.44
N LYS A 23 2.79 4.61 2.76
CA LYS A 23 4.08 4.87 3.43
C LYS A 23 4.10 4.34 4.86
N MET A 24 3.04 4.53 5.63
CA MET A 24 2.92 4.01 7.01
C MET A 24 2.90 2.48 7.05
N SER A 25 2.25 1.81 6.10
CA SER A 25 2.18 0.36 6.00
C SER A 25 3.53 -0.26 5.71
N THR A 26 4.31 0.31 4.78
CA THR A 26 5.68 -0.14 4.52
C THR A 26 6.52 0.05 5.77
N TYR A 27 6.46 1.24 6.39
CA TYR A 27 7.19 1.53 7.63
C TYR A 27 6.86 0.58 8.78
N VAL A 28 5.58 0.29 9.03
CA VAL A 28 5.17 -0.64 10.10
C VAL A 28 5.54 -2.09 9.76
N SER A 29 5.47 -2.47 8.48
CA SER A 29 5.89 -3.81 8.03
C SER A 29 7.40 -4.02 8.20
N ASP A 30 8.21 -3.00 7.88
CA ASP A 30 9.66 -3.03 8.07
C ASP A 30 9.99 -3.14 9.57
N LEU A 31 9.31 -2.36 10.42
CA LEU A 31 9.48 -2.42 11.87
C LEU A 31 9.12 -3.81 12.45
N ILE A 32 8.04 -4.43 11.98
CA ILE A 32 7.66 -5.80 12.38
C ILE A 32 8.73 -6.81 11.93
N ALA A 33 9.29 -6.66 10.74
CA ALA A 33 10.33 -7.55 10.23
C ALA A 33 11.63 -7.42 11.05
N ASP A 34 11.99 -6.19 11.41
CA ASP A 34 13.15 -5.87 12.25
C ASP A 34 12.97 -6.41 13.68
N ASP A 35 11.79 -6.25 14.28
CA ASP A 35 11.43 -6.80 15.59
C ASP A 35 11.55 -8.34 15.60
N ILE A 36 11.00 -9.02 14.57
CA ILE A 36 11.07 -10.48 14.45
C ILE A 36 12.52 -10.96 14.28
N SER A 37 13.30 -10.28 13.44
CA SER A 37 14.71 -10.62 13.22
C SER A 37 15.52 -10.46 14.52
N SER A 38 15.26 -9.39 15.26
CA SER A 38 15.91 -9.10 16.54
C SER A 38 15.52 -10.12 17.61
N LEU A 39 14.23 -10.48 17.71
CA LEU A 39 13.76 -11.54 18.61
C LEU A 39 14.43 -12.88 18.34
N ASN A 40 14.55 -13.27 17.07
CA ASN A 40 15.25 -14.50 16.68
C ASN A 40 16.76 -14.45 17.02
N THR A 41 17.38 -13.27 16.94
CA THR A 41 18.78 -13.08 17.31
C THR A 41 18.96 -13.17 18.83
N ALA A 42 18.03 -12.60 19.61
CA ALA A 42 18.02 -12.68 21.07
C ALA A 42 17.86 -14.13 21.55
N HIS A 43 16.90 -14.88 21.00
CA HIS A 43 16.73 -16.30 21.30
C HIS A 43 17.97 -17.14 20.99
N LYS A 44 18.61 -16.91 19.83
CA LYS A 44 19.86 -17.60 19.49
C LYS A 44 20.96 -17.27 20.51
N LEU A 45 21.09 -16.01 20.91
CA LEU A 45 22.08 -15.60 21.91
C LEU A 45 21.81 -16.27 23.28
N ALA A 46 20.54 -16.35 23.70
CA ALA A 46 20.13 -17.08 24.90
C ALA A 46 20.48 -18.57 24.80
N ASP A 47 20.16 -19.22 23.67
CA ASP A 47 20.45 -20.64 23.45
C ASP A 47 21.96 -20.94 23.47
N ILE A 48 22.74 -20.11 22.79
CA ILE A 48 24.20 -20.26 22.71
C ILE A 48 24.81 -20.05 24.11
N SER A 49 24.42 -18.99 24.82
CA SER A 49 24.93 -18.72 26.18
C SER A 49 24.56 -19.82 27.17
N ASN A 50 23.33 -20.32 27.13
CA ASN A 50 22.88 -21.42 27.96
C ASN A 50 23.64 -22.72 27.65
N LYS A 51 23.83 -23.03 26.36
CA LYS A 51 24.63 -24.17 25.93
C LYS A 51 26.06 -24.09 26.47
N TYR A 52 26.74 -22.96 26.28
CA TYR A 52 28.10 -22.77 26.80
C TYR A 52 28.17 -22.90 28.32
N ASN A 53 27.22 -22.30 29.04
CA ASN A 53 27.16 -22.40 30.49
C ASN A 53 27.02 -23.86 30.97
N LEU A 54 26.18 -24.66 30.30
CA LEU A 54 26.01 -26.09 30.59
C LEU A 54 27.24 -26.93 30.22
N ASP A 55 27.88 -26.64 29.09
CA ASP A 55 29.11 -27.32 28.67
C ASP A 55 30.24 -27.05 29.67
N ILE A 56 30.37 -25.81 30.16
CA ILE A 56 31.34 -25.46 31.22
C ILE A 56 31.01 -26.18 32.53
N LEU A 57 29.73 -26.22 32.93
CA LEU A 57 29.28 -26.93 34.12
C LEU A 57 29.63 -28.43 34.06
N ALA A 58 29.53 -29.05 32.88
CA ALA A 58 29.91 -30.45 32.68
C ALA A 58 31.40 -30.67 32.97
N VAL A 59 32.29 -29.80 32.49
CA VAL A 59 33.74 -29.86 32.74
C VAL A 59 34.09 -29.67 34.21
N ILE A 60 33.36 -28.83 34.93
CA ILE A 60 33.57 -28.64 36.37
C ILE A 60 33.03 -29.83 37.19
N GLY A 61 32.06 -30.55 36.64
CA GLY A 61 31.45 -31.72 37.26
C GLY A 61 32.24 -33.01 37.04
N ASP A 62 32.91 -33.13 35.90
CA ASP A 62 33.63 -34.32 35.45
C ASP A 62 34.94 -33.93 34.74
N ASP A 63 36.08 -34.24 35.36
CA ASP A 63 37.42 -33.93 34.85
C ASP A 63 37.74 -34.63 33.50
N ALA A 64 36.93 -35.61 33.08
CA ALA A 64 37.07 -36.30 31.80
C ALA A 64 36.27 -35.65 30.66
N ALA A 65 35.45 -34.63 30.94
CA ALA A 65 34.67 -33.93 29.92
C ALA A 65 35.56 -33.04 29.05
N GLU A 66 35.18 -32.90 27.78
CA GLU A 66 35.90 -32.08 26.81
C GLU A 66 35.72 -30.59 27.12
N ILE A 67 36.83 -29.84 27.16
CA ILE A 67 36.81 -28.40 27.40
C ILE A 67 36.10 -27.72 26.22
N PRO A 68 35.00 -26.97 26.44
CA PRO A 68 34.28 -26.33 25.36
C PRO A 68 35.12 -25.22 24.73
N GLN A 69 35.23 -25.24 23.40
CA GLN A 69 35.87 -24.15 22.66
C GLN A 69 34.91 -22.96 22.56
N PHE A 70 35.23 -21.86 23.23
CA PHE A 70 34.42 -20.64 23.17
C PHE A 70 34.67 -19.84 21.89
N ASP A 71 33.71 -19.87 20.97
CA ASP A 71 33.72 -19.02 19.77
C ASP A 71 33.31 -17.59 20.12
N GLN A 72 34.30 -16.81 20.56
CA GLN A 72 34.13 -15.42 20.96
C GLN A 72 33.62 -14.55 19.81
N GLU A 73 34.13 -14.75 18.60
CA GLU A 73 33.79 -13.91 17.44
C GLU A 73 32.32 -14.11 17.06
N TYR A 74 31.88 -15.36 17.02
CA TYR A 74 30.48 -15.70 16.77
C TYR A 74 29.54 -15.20 17.88
N PHE A 75 29.96 -15.27 19.15
CA PHE A 75 29.13 -14.79 20.25
C PHE A 75 28.97 -13.26 20.23
N LEU A 76 30.08 -12.54 20.08
CA LEU A 76 30.07 -11.07 20.03
C LEU A 76 29.33 -10.55 18.79
N SER A 77 29.41 -11.24 17.66
CA SER A 77 28.67 -10.82 16.45
C SER A 77 27.15 -10.84 16.66
N HIS A 78 26.63 -11.75 17.49
CA HIS A 78 25.19 -11.79 17.81
C HIS A 78 24.80 -10.63 18.74
N CYS A 79 25.62 -10.29 19.73
CA CYS A 79 25.41 -9.13 20.59
C CYS A 79 25.47 -7.80 19.79
N ASP A 80 26.43 -7.68 18.87
CA ASP A 80 26.54 -6.51 17.98
C ASP A 80 25.41 -6.42 16.95
N SER A 81 24.89 -7.57 16.49
CA SER A 81 23.74 -7.62 15.59
C SER A 81 22.48 -7.09 16.27
N LEU A 82 22.26 -7.44 17.54
CA LEU A 82 21.17 -6.86 18.34
C LEU A 82 21.31 -5.35 18.48
N ARG A 83 22.53 -4.87 18.77
CA ARG A 83 22.83 -3.44 18.85
C ARG A 83 22.50 -2.69 17.57
N THR A 84 22.84 -3.26 16.42
CA THR A 84 22.63 -2.63 15.11
C THR A 84 21.17 -2.65 14.69
N SER A 85 20.43 -3.71 15.04
CA SER A 85 19.04 -3.91 14.62
C SER A 85 18.04 -3.13 15.48
N LEU A 86 18.42 -2.76 16.72
CA LEU A 86 17.54 -2.15 17.72
C LEU A 86 17.92 -0.71 18.04
N ASP A 87 18.11 0.13 17.01
CA ASP A 87 18.45 1.57 17.15
C ASP A 87 17.23 2.45 17.52
N SER A 88 16.16 1.83 18.03
CA SER A 88 14.98 2.54 18.50
C SER A 88 15.21 3.09 19.91
N ASN A 89 15.04 4.40 20.11
CA ASN A 89 15.24 5.12 21.39
C ASN A 89 14.57 4.45 22.62
N ALA A 90 13.49 3.69 22.43
CA ALA A 90 12.75 3.04 23.51
C ALA A 90 13.42 1.75 24.03
N ILE A 91 14.12 1.00 23.15
CA ILE A 91 14.71 -0.31 23.45
C ILE A 91 16.23 -0.19 23.67
N GLN A 92 16.85 0.87 23.14
CA GLN A 92 18.27 1.18 23.28
C GLN A 92 18.89 0.93 24.69
N PRO A 93 18.29 1.36 25.82
CA PRO A 93 18.88 1.09 27.13
C PRO A 93 18.92 -0.41 27.50
N LEU A 94 17.95 -1.21 27.03
CA LEU A 94 17.95 -2.65 27.23
C LEU A 94 19.01 -3.32 26.36
N THR A 95 19.14 -2.87 25.11
CA THR A 95 20.17 -3.33 24.18
C THR A 95 21.57 -3.06 24.73
N ASP A 96 21.82 -1.87 25.30
CA ASP A 96 23.09 -1.53 25.95
C ASP A 96 23.37 -2.43 27.16
N SER A 97 22.34 -2.76 27.96
CA SER A 97 22.45 -3.69 29.09
C SER A 97 22.88 -5.08 28.62
N VAL A 98 22.24 -5.61 27.57
CA VAL A 98 22.59 -6.91 26.98
C VAL A 98 24.02 -6.91 26.45
N VAL A 99 24.45 -5.87 25.74
CA VAL A 99 25.83 -5.77 25.22
C VAL A 99 26.85 -5.73 26.35
N TYR A 100 26.55 -5.02 27.43
CA TYR A 100 27.41 -4.97 28.61
C TYR A 100 27.50 -6.33 29.31
N ALA A 101 26.36 -6.97 29.59
CA ALA A 101 26.31 -8.29 30.22
C ALA A 101 26.95 -9.37 29.33
N CYS A 102 26.78 -9.28 28.02
CA CYS A 102 27.42 -10.14 27.02
C CYS A 102 28.95 -10.04 27.11
N SER A 103 29.48 -8.81 27.18
CA SER A 103 30.92 -8.58 27.32
C SER A 103 31.47 -9.14 28.64
N ALA A 104 30.73 -8.95 29.75
CA ALA A 104 31.11 -9.48 31.06
C ALA A 104 31.12 -11.02 31.09
N TYR A 105 30.11 -11.65 30.48
CA TYR A 105 30.01 -13.10 30.38
C TYR A 105 31.11 -13.71 29.51
N VAL A 106 31.39 -13.11 28.35
CA VAL A 106 32.50 -13.51 27.48
C VAL A 106 33.83 -13.43 28.22
N LEU A 107 34.12 -12.29 28.85
CA LEU A 107 35.38 -12.10 29.57
C LEU A 107 35.56 -13.13 30.68
N THR A 108 34.48 -13.42 31.43
CA THR A 108 34.51 -14.43 32.48
C THR A 108 34.71 -15.81 31.88
N SER A 109 34.02 -16.17 30.80
CA SER A 109 34.13 -17.48 30.15
C SER A 109 35.54 -17.79 29.63
N LEU A 110 36.27 -16.76 29.16
CA LEU A 110 37.67 -16.90 28.71
C LEU A 110 38.65 -17.23 29.84
N GLU A 111 38.27 -17.06 31.10
CA GLU A 111 39.11 -17.44 32.24
C GLU A 111 39.13 -18.96 32.49
N LEU A 112 38.24 -19.73 31.85
CA LEU A 112 38.04 -21.16 32.10
C LEU A 112 39.34 -21.96 32.06
N GLU A 113 40.13 -21.84 31.00
CA GLU A 113 41.38 -22.59 30.82
C GLU A 113 42.38 -22.28 31.94
N ASN A 114 42.54 -21.00 32.29
CA ASN A 114 43.40 -20.58 33.39
C ASN A 114 42.91 -21.07 34.76
N VAL A 115 41.60 -21.21 34.94
CA VAL A 115 40.98 -21.71 36.18
C VAL A 115 41.18 -23.21 36.32
N LEU A 116 41.06 -23.96 35.23
CA LEU A 116 41.27 -25.42 35.22
C LEU A 116 42.75 -25.79 35.41
N ASP A 117 43.67 -25.03 34.82
CA ASP A 117 45.11 -25.27 34.93
C ASP A 117 45.73 -24.80 36.26
N SER A 118 45.01 -23.97 37.02
CA SER A 118 45.54 -23.39 38.26
C SER A 118 45.37 -24.34 39.45
N PRO A 119 46.45 -24.74 40.13
CA PRO A 119 46.37 -25.58 41.33
C PRO A 119 45.82 -24.83 42.56
N PHE A 120 45.56 -23.52 42.45
CA PHE A 120 45.14 -22.66 43.54
C PHE A 120 43.69 -22.20 43.44
N ILE A 121 43.04 -22.37 42.28
CA ILE A 121 41.68 -21.92 42.05
C ILE A 121 40.75 -23.12 42.13
N ASP A 122 39.71 -23.03 42.97
CA ASP A 122 38.62 -24.00 42.95
C ASP A 122 37.66 -23.65 41.80
N SER A 123 37.72 -24.45 40.72
CA SER A 123 36.91 -24.28 39.52
C SER A 123 35.41 -24.29 39.81
N ARG A 124 34.95 -25.08 40.79
CA ARG A 124 33.55 -25.12 41.21
C ARG A 124 33.14 -23.83 41.90
N SER A 125 33.97 -23.33 42.80
CA SER A 125 33.73 -22.05 43.46
C SER A 125 33.75 -20.89 42.46
N TRP A 126 34.69 -20.89 41.51
CA TRP A 126 34.73 -19.89 40.44
C TRP A 126 33.44 -19.89 39.60
N TYR A 127 32.95 -21.06 39.22
CA TYR A 127 31.70 -21.18 38.46
C TYR A 127 30.51 -20.57 39.19
N PHE A 128 30.24 -21.01 40.42
CA PHE A 128 29.06 -20.55 41.15
C PHE A 128 29.15 -19.09 41.60
N ASN A 129 30.35 -18.57 41.86
CA ASN A 129 30.53 -17.22 42.39
C ASN A 129 30.85 -16.16 41.33
N ARG A 130 31.30 -16.55 40.12
CA ARG A 130 31.66 -15.60 39.06
C ARG A 130 30.93 -15.86 37.75
N LEU A 131 31.04 -17.07 37.19
CA LEU A 131 30.44 -17.37 35.88
C LEU A 131 28.92 -17.39 35.94
N GLN A 132 28.34 -18.12 36.89
CA GLN A 132 26.89 -18.29 37.03
C GLN A 132 26.17 -16.95 37.28
N PRO A 133 26.66 -16.03 38.14
CA PRO A 133 26.07 -14.70 38.26
C PRO A 133 26.16 -13.87 36.97
N SER A 134 27.29 -13.95 36.24
CA SER A 134 27.44 -13.23 34.97
C SER A 134 26.49 -13.77 33.90
N PHE A 135 26.30 -15.09 33.85
CA PHE A 135 25.34 -15.74 32.98
C PHE A 135 23.89 -15.37 33.35
N ALA A 136 23.55 -15.39 34.64
CA ALA A 136 22.23 -15.02 35.12
C ALA A 136 21.87 -13.57 34.74
N GLN A 137 22.81 -12.64 34.92
CA GLN A 137 22.61 -11.24 34.50
C GLN A 137 22.37 -11.14 32.99
N LEU A 138 23.17 -11.82 32.17
CA LEU A 138 22.97 -11.84 30.72
C LEU A 138 21.61 -12.42 30.34
N SER A 139 21.19 -13.52 30.98
CA SER A 139 19.90 -14.15 30.73
C SER A 139 18.74 -13.22 31.09
N ASP A 140 18.83 -12.53 32.23
CA ASP A 140 17.81 -11.57 32.69
C ASP A 140 17.72 -10.37 31.74
N ASP A 141 18.86 -9.84 31.29
CA ASP A 141 18.91 -8.73 30.33
C ASP A 141 18.33 -9.14 28.96
N ILE A 142 18.61 -10.37 28.49
CA ILE A 142 18.02 -10.89 27.25
C ILE A 142 16.51 -11.08 27.39
N ASP A 143 16.02 -11.64 28.50
CA ASP A 143 14.58 -11.83 28.73
C ASP A 143 13.81 -10.50 28.79
N ALA A 144 14.42 -9.49 29.42
CA ALA A 144 13.89 -8.13 29.44
C ALA A 144 13.84 -7.51 28.03
N LEU A 145 14.88 -7.74 27.21
CA LEU A 145 14.93 -7.30 25.83
C LEU A 145 13.86 -8.01 24.97
N GLU A 146 13.74 -9.33 25.07
CA GLU A 146 12.74 -10.12 24.35
C GLU A 146 11.32 -9.67 24.70
N THR A 147 11.05 -9.44 25.99
CA THR A 147 9.75 -8.93 26.45
C THR A 147 9.43 -7.56 25.85
N ALA A 148 10.42 -6.66 25.78
CA ALA A 148 10.24 -5.34 25.18
C ALA A 148 9.97 -5.43 23.67
N ILE A 149 10.74 -6.26 22.94
CA ILE A 149 10.53 -6.50 21.50
C ILE A 149 9.15 -7.11 21.26
N TYR A 150 8.73 -8.09 22.07
CA TYR A 150 7.40 -8.70 21.95
C TYR A 150 6.27 -7.69 22.18
N HIS A 151 6.42 -6.79 23.15
CA HIS A 151 5.44 -5.74 23.41
C HIS A 151 5.32 -4.74 22.25
N ASP A 152 6.46 -4.33 21.67
CA ASP A 152 6.46 -3.46 20.49
C ASP A 152 5.87 -4.17 19.27
N LEU A 153 6.20 -5.44 19.04
CA LEU A 153 5.58 -6.27 18.01
C LEU A 153 4.06 -6.37 18.17
N GLU A 154 3.56 -6.59 19.39
CA GLU A 154 2.11 -6.64 19.68
C GLU A 154 1.43 -5.29 19.38
N LYS A 155 2.07 -4.20 19.78
CA LYS A 155 1.57 -2.83 19.56
C LYS A 155 1.56 -2.47 18.07
N ASN A 156 2.64 -2.79 17.35
CA ASN A 156 2.80 -2.54 15.92
C ASN A 156 1.79 -3.35 15.12
N SER A 157 1.61 -4.64 15.46
CA SER A 157 0.59 -5.52 14.89
C SER A 157 -0.85 -5.00 15.09
N LYS A 158 -1.21 -4.61 16.33
CA LYS A 158 -2.53 -4.00 16.61
C LYS A 158 -2.76 -2.69 15.88
N THR A 159 -1.69 -1.94 15.59
CA THR A 159 -1.76 -0.67 14.85
C THR A 159 -1.94 -0.93 13.36
N PHE A 160 -1.23 -1.91 12.83
CA PHE A 160 -1.37 -2.39 11.46
C PHE A 160 -2.80 -2.89 11.19
N GLU A 161 -3.33 -3.79 12.03
CA GLU A 161 -4.68 -4.37 11.85
C GLU A 161 -5.80 -3.32 11.93
N ARG A 162 -5.76 -2.44 12.94
CA ARG A 162 -6.77 -1.37 13.10
C ARG A 162 -6.70 -0.33 12.00
N GLY A 163 -5.50 0.01 11.53
CA GLY A 163 -5.30 0.95 10.43
C GLY A 163 -5.79 0.40 9.08
N PHE A 164 -5.55 -0.89 8.83
CA PHE A 164 -5.86 -1.54 7.55
C PHE A 164 -7.37 -1.64 7.30
N TYR A 165 -8.13 -2.19 8.25
CA TYR A 165 -9.55 -2.47 8.05
C TYR A 165 -10.46 -1.25 8.22
N ARG A 166 -10.12 -0.31 9.12
CA ARG A 166 -11.03 0.81 9.46
C ARG A 166 -10.93 2.01 8.51
N SER A 167 -9.76 2.24 7.91
CA SER A 167 -9.52 3.47 7.13
C SER A 167 -9.45 3.25 5.62
N ILE A 168 -9.05 2.06 5.15
CA ILE A 168 -8.69 1.84 3.74
C ILE A 168 -9.82 1.25 2.92
N ILE A 169 -10.47 0.20 3.44
CA ILE A 169 -11.53 -0.50 2.71
C ILE A 169 -12.64 0.48 2.27
N PRO A 170 -13.12 1.40 3.13
CA PRO A 170 -14.11 2.38 2.70
C PRO A 170 -13.59 3.30 1.59
N GLY A 171 -12.32 3.72 1.66
CA GLY A 171 -11.71 4.62 0.68
C GLY A 171 -11.48 3.99 -0.69
N ILE A 172 -10.90 2.78 -0.74
CA ILE A 172 -10.70 2.07 -2.01
C ILE A 172 -12.04 1.76 -2.67
N VAL A 173 -13.03 1.33 -1.87
CA VAL A 173 -14.38 1.05 -2.37
C VAL A 173 -15.04 2.33 -2.89
N ALA A 174 -14.91 3.46 -2.20
CA ALA A 174 -15.47 4.74 -2.65
C ALA A 174 -14.81 5.24 -3.95
N VAL A 175 -13.48 5.14 -4.10
CA VAL A 175 -12.80 5.46 -5.36
C VAL A 175 -13.29 4.57 -6.50
N ALA A 176 -13.35 3.26 -6.28
CA ALA A 176 -13.79 2.32 -7.30
C ALA A 176 -15.24 2.57 -7.74
N VAL A 177 -16.15 2.79 -6.79
CA VAL A 177 -17.56 3.11 -7.05
C VAL A 177 -17.68 4.48 -7.73
N GLY A 178 -16.90 5.48 -7.32
CA GLY A 178 -16.87 6.80 -7.94
C GLY A 178 -16.42 6.75 -9.39
N LEU A 179 -15.36 6.00 -9.69
CA LEU A 179 -14.86 5.82 -11.06
C LEU A 179 -15.89 5.08 -11.93
N LEU A 180 -16.54 4.06 -11.37
CA LEU A 180 -17.62 3.33 -12.04
C LEU A 180 -18.83 4.23 -12.33
N LEU A 181 -19.20 5.12 -11.40
CA LEU A 181 -20.30 6.06 -11.58
C LEU A 181 -19.98 7.10 -12.66
N VAL A 182 -18.76 7.65 -12.66
CA VAL A 182 -18.30 8.56 -13.73
C VAL A 182 -18.31 7.86 -15.08
N PHE A 183 -17.85 6.61 -15.14
CA PHE A 183 -17.86 5.80 -16.36
C PHE A 183 -19.29 5.55 -16.87
N LEU A 184 -20.22 5.18 -15.98
CA LEU A 184 -21.63 5.00 -16.33
C LEU A 184 -22.27 6.31 -16.80
N LEU A 185 -21.97 7.44 -16.14
CA LEU A 185 -22.47 8.75 -16.55
C LEU A 185 -21.95 9.13 -17.94
N LEU A 186 -20.67 8.88 -18.21
CA LEU A 186 -20.08 9.16 -19.51
C LEU A 186 -20.71 8.29 -20.61
N LEU A 187 -20.93 7.00 -20.34
CA LEU A 187 -21.66 6.12 -21.25
C LEU A 187 -23.10 6.61 -21.49
N PHE A 188 -23.79 7.03 -20.43
CA PHE A 188 -25.14 7.57 -20.52
C PHE A 188 -25.19 8.82 -21.41
N VAL A 189 -24.31 9.80 -21.17
CA VAL A 189 -24.25 11.02 -21.99
C VAL A 189 -23.89 10.71 -23.44
N LEU A 190 -22.93 9.80 -23.66
CA LEU A 190 -22.50 9.44 -25.02
C LEU A 190 -23.62 8.73 -25.80
N ALA A 191 -24.32 7.79 -25.16
CA ALA A 191 -25.35 6.97 -25.78
C ALA A 191 -26.64 7.76 -26.03
N TYR A 192 -27.11 8.54 -25.05
CA TYR A 192 -28.43 9.18 -25.09
C TYR A 192 -28.41 10.63 -25.59
N TYR A 193 -27.28 11.34 -25.55
CA TYR A 193 -27.21 12.74 -26.01
C TYR A 193 -26.29 12.91 -27.22
N VAL A 194 -25.02 12.50 -27.10
CA VAL A 194 -24.01 12.77 -28.14
C VAL A 194 -24.30 11.99 -29.42
N THR A 195 -24.57 10.68 -29.30
CA THR A 195 -24.83 9.83 -30.47
C THR A 195 -26.07 10.28 -31.25
N PRO A 196 -27.21 10.58 -30.62
CA PRO A 196 -28.38 11.15 -31.31
C PRO A 196 -28.10 12.49 -31.98
N LEU A 197 -27.41 13.42 -31.31
CA LEU A 197 -27.05 14.71 -31.88
C LEU A 197 -26.17 14.56 -33.14
N ASN A 198 -25.19 13.67 -33.10
CA ASN A 198 -24.34 13.39 -34.27
C ASN A 198 -25.15 12.82 -35.45
N LYS A 199 -26.14 11.97 -35.17
CA LYS A 199 -27.05 11.43 -36.20
C LYS A 199 -27.97 12.51 -36.79
N MET A 200 -28.52 13.41 -35.95
CA MET A 200 -29.29 14.57 -36.40
C MET A 200 -28.45 15.47 -37.32
N LEU A 201 -27.24 15.81 -36.88
CA LEU A 201 -26.31 16.64 -37.65
C LEU A 201 -25.98 16.02 -39.01
N SER A 202 -25.64 14.73 -39.02
CA SER A 202 -25.31 14.01 -40.26
C SER A 202 -26.49 13.96 -41.23
N SER A 203 -27.72 13.78 -40.73
CA SER A 203 -28.94 13.82 -41.54
C SER A 203 -29.21 15.22 -42.10
N LEU A 204 -28.97 16.26 -41.31
CA LEU A 204 -29.12 17.65 -41.73
C LEU A 204 -28.07 18.06 -42.78
N GLU A 205 -26.83 17.63 -42.63
CA GLU A 205 -25.78 17.82 -43.64
C GLU A 205 -26.13 17.10 -44.95
N GLY A 206 -26.66 15.88 -44.86
CA GLY A 206 -27.20 15.15 -46.01
C GLY A 206 -28.30 15.93 -46.75
N TYR A 207 -29.20 16.57 -45.99
CA TYR A 207 -30.23 17.44 -46.56
C TYR A 207 -29.63 18.69 -47.23
N ARG A 208 -28.70 19.38 -46.57
CA ARG A 208 -28.14 20.64 -47.07
C ARG A 208 -27.27 20.44 -48.32
N SER A 209 -26.40 19.42 -48.30
CA SER A 209 -25.36 19.23 -49.33
C SER A 209 -25.86 18.45 -50.54
N PHE A 210 -26.79 17.51 -50.35
CA PHE A 210 -27.25 16.61 -51.41
C PHE A 210 -28.74 16.75 -51.73
N ASN A 211 -29.44 17.72 -51.11
CA ASN A 211 -30.88 17.94 -51.27
C ASN A 211 -31.72 16.67 -50.96
N LYS A 212 -31.16 15.77 -50.13
CA LYS A 212 -31.83 14.54 -49.67
C LYS A 212 -32.84 14.87 -48.59
N LYS A 213 -33.95 14.14 -48.48
CA LYS A 213 -34.92 14.37 -47.40
C LYS A 213 -34.25 14.08 -46.04
N TYR A 214 -34.50 14.92 -45.03
CA TYR A 214 -34.12 14.61 -43.65
C TYR A 214 -34.93 13.40 -43.15
N THR A 215 -34.26 12.38 -42.61
CA THR A 215 -34.89 11.07 -42.29
C THR A 215 -34.64 10.57 -40.88
N TYR A 216 -33.95 11.34 -40.04
CA TYR A 216 -33.64 10.88 -38.69
C TYR A 216 -34.85 11.02 -37.75
N THR A 217 -35.21 9.92 -37.10
CA THR A 217 -36.25 9.85 -36.06
C THR A 217 -35.58 9.55 -34.73
N PHE A 218 -35.81 10.42 -33.75
CA PHE A 218 -35.33 10.26 -32.38
C PHE A 218 -36.43 9.65 -31.50
N ASP A 219 -36.06 8.69 -30.67
CA ASP A 219 -36.97 7.85 -29.87
C ASP A 219 -36.89 8.18 -28.36
N GLY A 220 -36.53 9.42 -28.02
CA GLY A 220 -36.52 9.92 -26.65
C GLY A 220 -37.73 10.80 -26.36
N ASP A 221 -38.07 10.98 -25.09
CA ASP A 221 -39.22 11.81 -24.65
C ASP A 221 -38.77 13.14 -24.01
N ASP A 222 -37.59 13.62 -24.42
CA ASP A 222 -36.95 14.83 -23.88
C ASP A 222 -36.91 15.97 -24.90
N GLU A 223 -36.26 17.09 -24.58
CA GLU A 223 -36.16 18.25 -25.47
C GLU A 223 -35.49 17.94 -26.82
N LEU A 224 -34.73 16.85 -26.94
CA LEU A 224 -34.13 16.44 -28.20
C LEU A 224 -35.18 15.94 -29.21
N ILE A 225 -36.32 15.39 -28.76
CA ILE A 225 -37.41 15.02 -29.69
C ILE A 225 -38.03 16.26 -30.30
N LYS A 226 -38.31 17.28 -29.48
CA LYS A 226 -38.86 18.56 -29.93
C LYS A 226 -37.92 19.24 -30.92
N LEU A 227 -36.61 19.17 -30.66
CA LEU A 227 -35.60 19.67 -31.59
C LEU A 227 -35.62 18.88 -32.91
N ASN A 228 -35.67 17.55 -32.86
CA ASN A 228 -35.70 16.71 -34.05
C ASN A 228 -36.96 16.93 -34.91
N GLU A 229 -38.11 17.05 -34.26
CA GLU A 229 -39.39 17.36 -34.89
C GLU A 229 -39.34 18.73 -35.57
N GLY A 230 -38.86 19.76 -34.86
CA GLY A 230 -38.69 21.10 -35.42
C GLY A 230 -37.76 21.12 -36.64
N ILE A 231 -36.63 20.40 -36.61
CA ILE A 231 -35.73 20.26 -37.77
C ILE A 231 -36.46 19.54 -38.93
N THR A 232 -37.24 18.51 -38.63
CA THR A 232 -37.99 17.73 -39.63
C THR A 232 -39.04 18.58 -40.32
N GLU A 233 -39.79 19.38 -39.56
CA GLU A 233 -40.81 20.29 -40.06
C GLU A 233 -40.19 21.37 -40.96
N LEU A 234 -39.17 22.08 -40.47
CA LEU A 234 -38.43 23.11 -41.23
C LEU A 234 -37.81 22.57 -42.52
N SER A 235 -37.26 21.35 -42.48
CA SER A 235 -36.70 20.67 -43.67
C SER A 235 -37.79 20.35 -44.70
N ASN A 236 -38.95 19.87 -44.25
CA ASN A 236 -40.09 19.56 -45.12
C ASN A 236 -40.69 20.83 -45.74
N GLU A 237 -40.91 21.88 -44.96
CA GLU A 237 -41.41 23.17 -45.45
C GLU A 237 -40.48 23.76 -46.51
N ASN A 238 -39.17 23.79 -46.24
CA ASN A 238 -38.19 24.27 -47.21
C ASN A 238 -38.19 23.43 -48.50
N LEU A 239 -38.33 22.10 -48.39
CA LEU A 239 -38.42 21.24 -49.57
C LEU A 239 -39.67 21.54 -50.39
N GLN A 240 -40.81 21.77 -49.73
CA GLN A 240 -42.06 22.17 -50.41
C GLN A 240 -41.91 23.55 -51.07
N LEU A 241 -41.29 24.53 -50.40
CA LEU A 241 -41.02 25.86 -50.96
C LEU A 241 -40.12 25.76 -52.19
N ARG A 242 -39.04 24.97 -52.14
CA ARG A 242 -38.14 24.74 -53.29
C ARG A 242 -38.89 24.10 -54.47
N LYS A 243 -39.80 23.15 -54.22
CA LYS A 243 -40.65 22.55 -55.26
C LYS A 243 -41.58 23.60 -55.88
N ARG A 244 -42.29 24.38 -55.05
CA ARG A 244 -43.17 25.46 -55.53
C ARG A 244 -42.42 26.50 -56.36
N LEU A 245 -41.23 26.91 -55.93
CA LEU A 245 -40.37 27.83 -56.68
C LEU A 245 -39.94 27.25 -58.03
N LYS A 246 -39.61 25.96 -58.08
CA LYS A 246 -39.25 25.28 -59.33
C LYS A 246 -40.43 25.23 -60.30
N ASP A 247 -41.63 24.88 -59.82
CA ASP A 247 -42.85 24.85 -60.63
C ASP A 247 -43.26 26.25 -61.10
N LEU A 248 -43.07 27.28 -60.26
CA LEU A 248 -43.32 28.67 -60.67
C LEU A 248 -42.35 29.09 -61.76
N LYS A 249 -41.06 28.77 -61.60
CA LYS A 249 -40.03 29.09 -62.60
C LYS A 249 -40.29 28.38 -63.93
N SER A 250 -40.72 27.11 -63.92
CA SER A 250 -41.04 26.41 -65.18
C SER A 250 -42.22 27.07 -65.88
N ARG A 251 -43.31 27.40 -65.15
CA ARG A 251 -44.47 28.09 -65.73
C ARG A 251 -44.12 29.45 -66.34
N VAL A 252 -43.28 30.24 -65.67
CA VAL A 252 -42.82 31.54 -66.19
C VAL A 252 -41.95 31.37 -67.44
N SER A 253 -41.08 30.35 -67.49
CA SER A 253 -40.32 30.03 -68.71
C SER A 253 -41.23 29.63 -69.86
N ASP A 254 -42.25 28.80 -69.60
CA ASP A 254 -43.21 28.36 -70.63
C ASP A 254 -44.04 29.54 -71.18
N GLU A 255 -44.42 30.50 -70.32
CA GLU A 255 -45.11 31.73 -70.73
C GLU A 255 -44.22 32.69 -71.53
N LEU A 256 -42.90 32.72 -71.28
CA LEU A 256 -41.96 33.55 -72.03
C LEU A 256 -41.58 32.94 -73.39
N GLU A 257 -41.50 31.61 -73.48
CA GLU A 257 -41.26 30.90 -74.76
C GLU A 257 -42.52 30.86 -75.64
N GLY A 258 -43.72 30.85 -75.04
CA GLY A 258 -44.99 30.95 -75.77
C GLY A 258 -45.32 32.34 -76.35
N ASN A 259 -44.51 33.37 -76.04
CA ASN A 259 -44.73 34.75 -76.44
C ASN A 259 -43.66 35.31 -77.40
N GLN A 260 -42.86 34.45 -78.04
CA GLN A 260 -42.05 34.87 -79.19
C GLN A 260 -42.92 34.89 -80.47
N PRO A 261 -43.03 36.04 -81.18
CA PRO A 261 -43.80 36.15 -82.42
C PRO A 261 -43.17 35.39 -83.59
#